data_AF-A0A0A9WCL9-F1
#
_entry.id   AF-A0A0A9WCL9-F1
#
_cell.length_a   1.000
_cell.length_b   1.000
_cell.length_c   1.000
_cell.angle_alpha   90.00
_cell.angle_beta   90.00
_cell.angle_gamma   90.00
#
_symmetry.space_group_name_H-M   'P 1'
#
loop_
_entity.id
_entity.type
_entity.pdbx_description
1 polymer ?
#
loop_
_entity_poly.entity_id
_entity_poly.type
_entity_poly.pdbx_seq_one_letter_code
_entity_poly.pdbx_strand_id
1 'polypeptide(L)'
;IYLEKGEYQLENGTMWVSQYNKRFEPDEFEFRDDGRVQICAGDLLVKLINKFGIYMGYVTYAGLGVSIIFLVLHLTAFALVEELRNLSGKNLASLCVALLVAYTAFMAGLVLDGTSCAVDGVITFYAFLASFFWTSTMSFDVWRTLRLATAELRVSSGRQWRKFFVYSIWSWCAPAV
;
A
#
# COMPACT_ATOMS: atom_id res chain seq x y z
N ILE A 1 2.92 14.27 20.57
CA ILE A 1 3.52 13.14 21.34
C ILE A 1 3.69 13.63 22.77
N TYR A 2 3.41 12.79 23.75
CA TYR A 2 3.55 13.13 25.17
C TYR A 2 4.86 12.57 25.69
N LEU A 3 5.64 13.42 26.37
CA LEU A 3 6.89 13.05 27.03
C LEU A 3 6.70 13.07 28.54
N GLU A 4 7.18 12.03 29.21
CA GLU A 4 7.20 11.96 30.67
C GLU A 4 8.40 12.72 31.25
N LYS A 5 8.35 13.08 32.55
CA LYS A 5 9.38 13.87 33.25
C LYS A 5 10.81 13.27 33.20
N GLY A 6 10.95 11.99 32.86
CA GLY A 6 12.25 11.32 32.71
C GLY A 6 12.78 11.25 31.27
N GLU A 7 11.98 11.63 30.27
CA GLU A 7 12.32 11.46 28.86
C GLU A 7 12.93 12.70 28.22
N TYR A 8 12.88 13.84 28.91
CA TYR A 8 13.39 15.11 28.43
C TYR A 8 14.29 15.80 29.48
N GLN A 9 15.25 16.57 29.00
CA GLN A 9 16.16 17.37 29.81
C GLN A 9 16.02 18.83 29.37
N LEU A 10 15.73 19.74 30.29
CA LEU A 10 15.75 21.17 29.99
C LEU A 10 17.17 21.71 30.15
N GLU A 11 17.71 22.28 29.08
CA GLU A 11 18.99 23.01 29.08
C GLU A 11 18.76 24.41 28.51
N ASN A 12 18.98 25.46 29.31
CA ASN A 12 18.91 26.87 28.90
C ASN A 12 17.62 27.27 28.14
N GLY A 13 16.46 26.78 28.59
CA GLY A 13 15.17 27.07 27.97
C GLY A 13 14.83 26.22 26.74
N THR A 14 15.79 25.45 26.22
CA THR A 14 15.55 24.43 25.19
C THR A 14 15.33 23.06 25.81
N MET A 15 14.53 22.21 25.16
CA MET A 15 14.26 20.85 25.63
C MET A 15 15.01 19.82 24.79
N TRP A 16 15.87 19.04 25.43
CA TRP A 16 16.57 17.92 24.82
C TRP A 16 15.81 16.61 25.05
N VAL A 17 15.59 15.83 23.99
CA VAL A 17 14.95 14.50 24.10
C VAL A 17 15.92 13.44 23.61
N SER A 18 16.40 12.61 24.54
CA SER A 18 17.44 11.61 24.30
C SER A 18 17.01 10.53 23.30
N GLN A 19 15.73 10.13 23.33
CA GLN A 19 15.17 9.14 22.40
C GLN A 19 15.27 9.57 20.93
N TYR A 20 15.33 10.89 20.66
CA TYR A 20 15.25 11.45 19.32
C TYR A 20 16.49 12.25 18.90
N ASN A 21 17.45 12.41 19.83
CA ASN A 21 18.67 13.18 19.65
C ASN A 21 18.37 14.54 18.99
N LYS A 22 17.33 15.23 19.47
CA LYS A 22 16.85 16.54 18.97
C LYS A 22 16.67 17.49 20.15
N ARG A 23 17.09 18.75 19.94
CA ARG A 23 16.70 19.89 20.77
C ARG A 23 15.43 20.50 20.19
N PHE A 24 14.47 20.80 21.04
CA PHE A 24 13.26 21.52 20.72
C PHE A 24 13.36 22.94 21.28
N GLU A 25 12.99 23.92 20.47
CA GLU A 25 12.93 25.33 20.86
C GLU A 25 11.66 25.62 21.68
N PRO A 26 11.62 26.71 22.49
CA PRO A 26 10.52 26.99 23.43
C PRO A 26 9.13 27.10 22.78
N ASP A 27 9.07 27.36 21.48
CA ASP A 27 7.88 27.46 20.64
C ASP A 27 7.42 26.11 20.05
N GLU A 28 8.26 25.07 20.11
CA GLU A 28 7.98 23.73 19.57
C GLU A 28 7.37 22.76 20.60
N PHE A 29 7.26 23.16 21.86
CA PHE A 29 6.74 22.32 22.94
C PHE A 29 5.87 23.08 23.95
N GLU A 30 4.81 22.43 24.44
CA GLU A 30 3.93 22.98 25.47
C GLU A 30 3.97 22.12 26.74
N PHE A 31 4.09 22.79 27.90
CA PHE A 31 3.95 22.14 29.20
C PHE A 31 2.48 22.00 29.56
N ARG A 32 2.09 20.80 29.99
CA ARG A 32 0.78 20.52 30.56
C ARG A 32 0.81 20.68 32.07
N ASP A 33 -0.34 20.99 32.67
CA ASP A 33 -0.50 21.14 34.13
C ASP A 33 -0.09 19.90 34.94
N ASP A 34 -0.12 18.72 34.32
CA ASP A 34 0.32 17.45 34.92
C ASP A 34 1.87 17.31 34.98
N GLY A 35 2.62 18.29 34.46
CA GLY A 35 4.07 18.25 34.33
C GLY A 35 4.58 17.31 33.23
N ARG A 36 3.73 16.97 32.25
CA ARG A 36 4.10 16.30 31.00
C ARG A 36 4.33 17.34 29.90
N VAL A 37 5.16 17.02 28.92
CA VAL A 37 5.42 17.91 27.78
C VAL A 37 4.76 17.35 26.52
N GLN A 38 4.07 18.20 25.78
CA GLN A 38 3.52 17.87 24.47
C GLN A 38 4.41 18.49 23.38
N ILE A 39 4.93 17.64 22.51
CA ILE A 39 5.66 18.07 21.30
C ILE A 39 4.83 17.80 20.05
N CYS A 40 4.97 18.69 19.07
CA CYS A 40 4.40 18.47 17.75
C CYS A 40 5.06 17.25 17.09
N ALA A 41 4.25 16.32 16.62
CA ALA A 41 4.73 15.06 16.05
C ALA A 41 5.31 15.23 14.63
N GLY A 42 5.07 16.37 13.95
CA GLY A 42 5.45 16.57 12.55
C GLY A 42 6.95 16.38 12.29
N ASP A 43 7.78 17.10 13.03
CA ASP A 43 9.24 17.03 12.90
C ASP A 43 9.84 15.69 13.31
N LEU A 44 9.19 15.05 14.27
CA LEU A 44 9.63 13.75 14.77
C LEU A 44 9.25 12.62 13.83
N LEU A 45 8.07 12.70 13.22
CA LEU A 45 7.63 11.78 12.18
C LEU A 45 8.60 11.82 11.00
N VAL A 46 9.03 13.01 10.57
CA VAL A 46 10.06 13.18 9.53
C VAL A 46 11.38 12.52 9.95
N LYS A 47 11.82 12.68 11.21
CA LYS A 47 13.03 11.99 11.72
C LYS A 47 12.87 10.46 11.80
N LEU A 48 11.71 9.94 12.21
CA LEU A 48 11.43 8.50 12.24
C LEU A 48 11.35 7.92 10.83
N ILE A 49 10.76 8.63 9.87
CA ILE A 49 10.77 8.25 8.45
C ILE A 49 12.21 8.21 7.94
N ASN A 50 13.03 9.23 8.25
CA ASN A 50 14.44 9.23 7.88
C ASN A 50 15.28 8.14 8.57
N LYS A 51 14.79 7.53 9.67
CA LYS A 51 15.43 6.36 10.30
C LYS A 51 15.27 5.09 9.46
N PHE A 52 14.20 4.98 8.66
CA PHE A 52 14.16 4.08 7.53
C PHE A 52 14.99 4.72 6.41
N GLY A 53 16.31 4.55 6.51
CA GLY A 53 17.28 5.37 5.80
C GLY A 53 17.05 5.49 4.30
N ILE A 54 17.63 6.55 3.73
CA ILE A 54 17.64 6.89 2.29
C ILE A 54 17.87 5.67 1.38
N TYR A 55 18.70 4.71 1.82
CA TYR A 55 18.96 3.45 1.12
C TYR A 55 17.70 2.59 0.90
N MET A 56 16.81 2.50 1.90
CA MET A 56 15.54 1.78 1.76
C MET A 56 14.65 2.45 0.73
N GLY A 57 14.61 3.79 0.70
CA GLY A 57 13.88 4.55 -0.31
C GLY A 57 14.35 4.23 -1.73
N TYR A 58 15.66 4.23 -1.97
CA TYR A 58 16.23 3.88 -3.28
C TYR A 58 15.93 2.44 -3.70
N VAL A 59 16.07 1.48 -2.78
CA VAL A 59 15.78 0.06 -3.05
C VAL A 59 14.30 -0.13 -3.38
N THR A 60 13.41 0.49 -2.61
CA THR A 60 11.96 0.45 -2.88
C THR A 60 11.63 1.07 -4.24
N TYR A 61 12.17 2.24 -4.55
CA TYR A 61 11.93 2.92 -5.83
C TYR A 61 12.40 2.06 -7.01
N ALA A 62 13.61 1.51 -6.94
CA ALA A 62 14.14 0.62 -7.96
C ALA A 62 13.29 -0.65 -8.11
N GLY A 63 12.91 -1.28 -6.99
CA GLY A 63 12.08 -2.48 -6.98
C GLY A 63 10.67 -2.26 -7.53
N LEU A 64 10.03 -1.16 -7.17
CA LEU A 64 8.72 -0.77 -7.70
C LEU A 64 8.79 -0.44 -9.19
N GLY A 65 9.82 0.28 -9.63
CA GLY A 65 10.03 0.61 -11.05
C GLY A 65 10.18 -0.65 -11.91
N VAL A 66 11.01 -1.61 -11.47
CA VAL A 66 11.16 -2.90 -12.15
C VAL A 66 9.83 -3.66 -12.18
N SER A 67 9.12 -3.70 -11.06
CA SER A 67 7.81 -4.38 -10.96
C SER A 67 6.78 -3.79 -11.93
N ILE A 68 6.71 -2.46 -12.05
CA ILE A 68 5.83 -1.76 -13.00
C ILE A 68 6.14 -2.18 -14.44
N ILE A 69 7.42 -2.25 -14.83
CA ILE A 69 7.82 -2.67 -16.18
C ILE A 69 7.31 -4.09 -16.48
N PHE A 70 7.52 -5.03 -15.56
CA PHE A 70 7.04 -6.41 -15.73
C PHE A 70 5.51 -6.51 -15.76
N LEU A 71 4.80 -5.71 -14.96
CA LEU A 71 3.33 -5.67 -14.98
C LEU A 71 2.80 -5.16 -16.34
N VAL A 72 3.41 -4.12 -16.89
CA VAL A 72 3.05 -3.60 -18.22
C VAL A 72 3.34 -4.61 -19.31
N LEU A 73 4.50 -5.28 -19.25
CA LEU A 73 4.83 -6.35 -20.19
C LEU A 73 3.83 -7.50 -20.10
N HIS A 74 3.43 -7.90 -18.89
CA HIS A 74 2.41 -8.93 -18.68
C HIS A 74 1.05 -8.53 -19.27
N LEU A 75 0.57 -7.31 -19.00
CA LEU A 75 -0.68 -6.80 -19.55
C LEU A 75 -0.63 -6.72 -21.09
N THR A 76 0.51 -6.34 -21.64
CA THR A 76 0.72 -6.28 -23.10
C THR A 76 0.68 -7.68 -23.70
N ALA A 77 1.38 -8.66 -23.10
CA ALA A 77 1.35 -10.05 -23.54
C ALA A 77 -0.07 -10.64 -23.44
N PHE A 78 -0.80 -10.32 -22.37
CA PHE A 78 -2.20 -10.73 -22.19
C PHE A 78 -3.13 -10.13 -23.26
N ALA A 79 -2.87 -8.90 -23.69
CA ALA A 79 -3.62 -8.27 -24.77
C ALA A 79 -3.35 -8.91 -26.13
N LEU A 80 -2.07 -9.25 -26.42
CA LEU A 80 -1.64 -9.84 -27.68
C LEU A 80 -2.07 -11.31 -27.83
N VAL A 81 -2.03 -12.09 -26.76
CA VAL A 81 -2.35 -13.53 -26.83
C VAL A 81 -3.80 -13.78 -26.44
N GLU A 82 -4.65 -13.89 -27.46
CA GLU A 82 -6.09 -14.09 -27.28
C GLU A 82 -6.43 -15.40 -26.56
N GLU A 83 -5.57 -16.40 -26.70
CA GLU A 83 -5.69 -17.73 -26.10
C GLU A 83 -5.58 -17.70 -24.56
N LEU A 84 -4.91 -16.68 -23.99
CA LEU A 84 -4.79 -16.50 -22.55
C LEU A 84 -5.99 -15.76 -21.91
N ARG A 85 -6.95 -15.27 -22.71
CA ARG A 85 -8.14 -14.51 -22.22
C ARG A 85 -9.21 -15.37 -21.53
N ASN A 86 -8.77 -16.45 -20.88
CA ASN A 86 -9.56 -17.28 -20.00
C ASN A 86 -9.95 -16.51 -18.73
N LEU A 87 -10.93 -17.02 -17.98
CA LEU A 87 -11.46 -16.33 -16.81
C LEU A 87 -10.40 -16.06 -15.74
N SER A 88 -9.53 -17.04 -15.50
CA SER A 88 -8.37 -16.90 -14.61
C SER A 88 -7.40 -15.82 -15.12
N GLY A 89 -7.11 -15.78 -16.42
CA GLY A 89 -6.26 -14.75 -17.03
C GLY A 89 -6.85 -13.33 -16.90
N LYS A 90 -8.17 -13.17 -17.02
CA LYS A 90 -8.84 -11.88 -16.83
C LYS A 90 -8.80 -11.38 -15.39
N ASN A 91 -9.02 -12.27 -14.43
CA ASN A 91 -8.92 -11.93 -13.02
C ASN A 91 -7.45 -11.58 -12.67
N LEU A 92 -6.46 -12.29 -13.24
CA LEU A 92 -5.03 -11.98 -13.09
C LEU A 92 -4.70 -10.62 -13.70
N ALA A 93 -5.21 -10.31 -14.89
CA ALA A 93 -5.04 -8.99 -15.50
C ALA A 93 -5.63 -7.87 -14.62
N SER A 94 -6.80 -8.08 -14.00
CA SER A 94 -7.39 -7.12 -13.07
C SER A 94 -6.54 -6.91 -11.81
N LEU A 95 -5.95 -7.99 -11.26
CA LEU A 95 -4.97 -7.89 -10.16
C LEU A 95 -3.75 -7.08 -10.60
N CYS A 96 -3.19 -7.33 -11.78
CA CYS A 96 -2.06 -6.58 -12.32
C CYS A 96 -2.38 -5.09 -12.49
N VAL A 97 -3.60 -4.75 -12.92
CA VAL A 97 -4.05 -3.35 -13.00
C VAL A 97 -4.14 -2.71 -11.61
N ALA A 98 -4.72 -3.40 -10.62
CA ALA A 98 -4.80 -2.88 -9.24
C ALA A 98 -3.40 -2.63 -8.64
N LEU A 99 -2.46 -3.56 -8.84
CA LEU A 99 -1.06 -3.41 -8.41
C LEU A 99 -0.33 -2.29 -9.16
N LEU A 100 -0.57 -2.16 -10.47
CA LEU A 100 0.01 -1.08 -11.27
C LEU A 100 -0.44 0.28 -10.72
N VAL A 101 -1.73 0.46 -10.47
CA VAL A 101 -2.29 1.68 -9.86
C VAL A 101 -1.67 1.95 -8.49
N ALA A 102 -1.60 0.92 -7.63
CA ALA A 102 -1.01 1.05 -6.29
C ALA A 102 0.46 1.53 -6.35
N TYR A 103 1.27 0.94 -7.22
CA TYR A 103 2.69 1.29 -7.34
C TYR A 103 2.89 2.68 -7.98
N THR A 104 2.07 3.05 -8.98
CA THR A 104 2.14 4.38 -9.58
C THR A 104 1.68 5.48 -8.62
N ALA A 105 0.63 5.22 -7.83
CA ALA A 105 0.13 6.16 -6.83
C ALA A 105 1.17 6.33 -5.71
N PHE A 106 1.71 5.22 -5.17
CA PHE A 106 2.77 5.27 -4.18
C PHE A 106 4.01 6.07 -4.63
N MET A 107 4.39 5.96 -5.91
CA MET A 107 5.46 6.78 -6.49
C MET A 107 5.06 8.26 -6.62
N ALA A 108 3.81 8.54 -6.99
CA ALA A 108 3.29 9.90 -7.14
C ALA A 108 3.18 10.63 -5.78
N GLY A 109 2.81 9.94 -4.71
CA GLY A 109 2.73 10.48 -3.35
C GLY A 109 4.05 11.08 -2.82
N LEU A 110 5.19 10.74 -3.43
CA LEU A 110 6.50 11.35 -3.10
C LEU A 110 6.70 12.75 -3.71
N VAL A 111 5.93 13.09 -4.75
CA VAL A 111 6.04 14.35 -5.51
C VAL A 111 4.84 15.27 -5.26
N LEU A 112 3.72 14.72 -4.80
CA LEU A 112 2.48 15.45 -4.57
C LEU A 112 2.45 16.10 -3.19
N ASP A 113 2.16 17.41 -3.16
CA ASP A 113 1.97 18.18 -1.93
C ASP A 113 0.51 18.62 -1.75
N GLY A 114 0.13 18.90 -0.49
CA GLY A 114 -1.17 19.48 -0.15
C GLY A 114 -2.34 18.53 -0.31
N THR A 115 -3.46 19.02 -0.86
CA THR A 115 -4.70 18.23 -1.01
C THR A 115 -4.54 17.03 -1.94
N SER A 116 -3.62 17.12 -2.92
CA SER A 116 -3.33 16.03 -3.85
C SER A 116 -2.66 14.85 -3.15
N CYS A 117 -1.84 15.09 -2.12
CA CYS A 117 -1.22 14.04 -1.31
C CYS A 117 -2.27 13.22 -0.55
N ALA A 118 -3.28 13.90 0.02
CA ALA A 118 -4.36 13.22 0.73
C ALA A 118 -5.19 12.32 -0.21
N VAL A 119 -5.49 12.81 -1.41
CA VAL A 119 -6.21 12.04 -2.43
C VAL A 119 -5.40 10.84 -2.90
N ASP A 120 -4.11 11.03 -3.16
CA ASP A 120 -3.19 9.95 -3.56
C ASP A 120 -3.05 8.87 -2.47
N GLY A 121 -3.00 9.27 -1.19
CA GLY A 121 -3.01 8.34 -0.07
C GLY A 121 -4.27 7.46 -0.03
N VAL A 122 -5.45 8.05 -0.27
CA VAL A 122 -6.71 7.30 -0.35
C VAL A 122 -6.70 6.33 -1.54
N ILE A 123 -6.23 6.77 -2.71
CA ILE A 123 -6.11 5.94 -3.91
C ILE A 123 -5.17 4.76 -3.66
N THR A 124 -4.00 5.04 -3.08
CA THR A 124 -3.00 4.02 -2.76
C THR A 124 -3.57 2.99 -1.80
N PHE A 125 -4.22 3.42 -0.72
CA PHE A 125 -4.84 2.54 0.26
C PHE A 125 -5.92 1.64 -0.38
N TYR A 126 -6.81 2.23 -1.16
CA TYR A 126 -7.83 1.49 -1.91
C TYR A 126 -7.23 0.46 -2.86
N ALA A 127 -6.20 0.83 -3.62
CA ALA A 127 -5.57 -0.05 -4.59
C ALA A 127 -4.87 -1.26 -3.93
N PHE A 128 -4.27 -1.07 -2.75
CA PHE A 128 -3.70 -2.19 -1.97
C PHE A 128 -4.79 -3.12 -1.44
N LEU A 129 -5.89 -2.60 -0.91
CA LEU A 129 -7.03 -3.42 -0.48
C LEU A 129 -7.61 -4.20 -1.66
N ALA A 130 -7.85 -3.54 -2.79
CA ALA A 130 -8.31 -4.18 -4.02
C ALA A 130 -7.39 -5.33 -4.44
N SER A 131 -6.06 -5.13 -4.39
CA SER A 131 -5.08 -6.16 -4.71
C SER A 131 -5.17 -7.37 -3.76
N PHE A 132 -5.41 -7.14 -2.47
CA PHE A 132 -5.61 -8.23 -1.49
C PHE A 132 -6.87 -9.05 -1.78
N PHE A 133 -7.99 -8.38 -2.10
CA PHE A 133 -9.22 -9.05 -2.48
C PHE A 133 -9.08 -9.81 -3.80
N TRP A 134 -8.42 -9.22 -4.80
CA TRP A 134 -8.13 -9.89 -6.07
C TRP A 134 -7.25 -11.13 -5.88
N THR A 135 -6.24 -11.07 -5.02
CA THR A 135 -5.38 -12.21 -4.68
C THR A 135 -6.17 -13.30 -3.96
N SER A 136 -7.08 -12.93 -3.06
CA SER A 136 -7.96 -13.88 -2.38
C SER A 136 -8.90 -14.59 -3.37
N THR A 137 -9.49 -13.84 -4.31
CA THR A 137 -10.33 -14.39 -5.37
C THR A 137 -9.55 -15.33 -6.30
N MET A 138 -8.31 -14.95 -6.65
CA MET A 138 -7.36 -15.81 -7.38
C MET A 138 -7.13 -17.15 -6.65
N SER A 139 -6.79 -17.10 -5.36
CA SER A 139 -6.54 -18.30 -4.56
C SER A 139 -7.77 -19.20 -4.49
N PHE A 140 -8.96 -18.62 -4.35
CA PHE A 140 -10.22 -19.38 -4.35
C PHE A 140 -10.51 -20.03 -5.71
N ASP A 141 -10.28 -19.31 -6.81
CA ASP A 141 -10.46 -19.84 -8.16
C ASP A 141 -9.51 -21.02 -8.44
N VAL A 142 -8.23 -20.89 -8.04
CA VAL A 142 -7.24 -21.96 -8.14
C VAL A 142 -7.64 -23.16 -7.27
N TRP A 143 -8.00 -22.94 -6.01
CA TRP A 143 -8.43 -24.01 -5.10
C TRP A 143 -9.63 -24.77 -5.67
N ARG A 144 -10.64 -24.05 -6.17
CA ARG A 144 -11.83 -24.67 -6.77
C ARG A 144 -11.48 -25.45 -8.04
N THR A 145 -10.59 -24.90 -8.87
CA THR A 145 -10.16 -25.55 -10.12
C THR A 145 -9.41 -26.85 -9.83
N LEU A 146 -8.47 -26.82 -8.86
CA LEU A 146 -7.75 -28.01 -8.41
C LEU A 146 -8.71 -29.05 -7.80
N ARG A 147 -9.64 -28.62 -6.94
CA ARG A 147 -10.65 -29.49 -6.34
C ARG A 147 -11.53 -30.18 -7.38
N LEU A 148 -12.00 -29.46 -8.40
CA LEU A 148 -12.80 -30.03 -9.49
C LEU A 148 -12.00 -30.99 -10.36
N ALA A 149 -10.74 -30.67 -10.65
CA ALA A 149 -9.85 -31.54 -11.41
C ALA A 149 -9.57 -32.86 -10.67
N THR A 150 -9.32 -32.80 -9.35
CA THR A 150 -8.96 -33.97 -8.53
C THR A 150 -10.16 -34.80 -8.08
N ALA A 151 -11.28 -34.18 -7.72
CA ALA A 151 -12.44 -34.90 -7.14
C ALA A 151 -13.44 -35.39 -8.19
N GLU A 152 -13.61 -34.67 -9.30
CA GLU A 152 -14.69 -34.94 -10.27
C GLU A 152 -14.13 -35.41 -11.63
N LEU A 153 -12.80 -35.42 -11.83
CA LEU A 153 -12.13 -35.60 -13.13
C LEU A 153 -12.72 -34.70 -14.23
N ARG A 154 -13.37 -33.59 -13.83
CA ARG A 154 -14.18 -32.75 -14.71
C ARG A 154 -13.56 -31.38 -14.78
N VAL A 155 -12.86 -31.10 -15.87
CA VAL A 155 -12.46 -29.75 -16.23
C VAL A 155 -13.70 -29.02 -16.73
N SER A 156 -14.19 -28.05 -15.94
CA SER A 156 -15.28 -27.18 -16.38
C SER A 156 -14.78 -26.24 -17.49
N SER A 157 -14.71 -26.72 -18.73
CA SER A 157 -14.38 -25.94 -19.92
C SER A 157 -15.63 -25.20 -20.43
N GLY A 158 -15.63 -23.87 -20.41
CA GLY A 158 -16.74 -23.06 -20.92
C GLY A 158 -16.65 -21.56 -20.56
N ARG A 159 -17.44 -20.72 -21.26
CA ARG A 159 -17.45 -19.24 -21.11
C ARG A 159 -18.16 -18.81 -19.82
N GLN A 160 -17.45 -18.82 -18.70
CA GLN A 160 -17.97 -18.54 -17.36
C GLN A 160 -18.17 -17.02 -17.07
N TRP A 161 -18.64 -16.23 -18.04
CA TRP A 161 -18.69 -14.75 -17.97
C TRP A 161 -19.48 -14.19 -16.77
N ARG A 162 -20.56 -14.88 -16.35
CA ARG A 162 -21.32 -14.53 -15.13
C ARG A 162 -20.49 -14.64 -13.84
N LYS A 163 -19.59 -15.62 -13.76
CA LYS A 163 -18.69 -15.77 -12.59
C LYS A 163 -17.65 -14.66 -12.55
N PHE A 164 -17.12 -14.25 -13.71
CA PHE A 164 -16.19 -13.13 -13.82
C PHE A 164 -16.82 -11.81 -13.35
N PHE A 165 -18.08 -11.57 -13.72
CA PHE A 165 -18.78 -10.35 -13.32
C PHE A 165 -19.04 -10.31 -11.81
N VAL A 166 -19.47 -11.42 -11.21
CA VAL A 166 -19.67 -11.52 -9.75
C VAL A 166 -18.35 -11.35 -9.00
N TYR A 167 -17.26 -11.96 -9.49
CA TYR A 167 -15.94 -11.79 -8.91
C TYR A 167 -15.42 -10.35 -9.05
N SER A 168 -15.61 -9.71 -10.22
CA SER A 168 -15.25 -8.29 -10.39
C SER A 168 -16.02 -7.39 -9.45
N ILE A 169 -17.33 -7.58 -9.30
CA ILE A 169 -18.14 -6.79 -8.37
C ILE A 169 -17.65 -7.01 -6.94
N TRP A 170 -17.40 -8.26 -6.53
CA TRP A 170 -16.91 -8.53 -5.18
C TRP A 170 -15.54 -7.90 -4.93
N SER A 171 -14.59 -8.08 -5.85
CA SER A 171 -13.20 -7.64 -5.68
C SER A 171 -13.00 -6.14 -5.86
N TRP A 172 -13.87 -5.43 -6.60
CA TRP A 172 -13.83 -3.97 -6.74
C TRP A 172 -14.74 -3.24 -5.76
N CYS A 173 -15.87 -3.81 -5.34
CA CYS A 173 -16.78 -3.15 -4.40
C CYS A 173 -16.39 -3.41 -2.94
N ALA A 174 -15.93 -4.60 -2.56
CA ALA A 174 -15.52 -4.87 -1.17
C ALA A 174 -14.40 -3.95 -0.62
N PRO A 175 -13.41 -3.50 -1.40
CA PRO A 175 -12.43 -2.50 -0.97
C PRO A 175 -12.98 -1.07 -0.88
N ALA A 176 -14.15 -0.80 -1.49
CA ALA A 176 -14.75 0.53 -1.58
C ALA A 176 -15.74 0.83 -0.45
N VAL A 177 -16.20 -0.19 0.29
CA VAL A 177 -17.17 -0.09 1.40
C VAL A 177 -16.51 -0.10 2.76
#